data_AF-A0A2A3ZPJ3-F1
#
_entry.id   AF-A0A2A3ZPJ3-F1
#
_cell.length_a   1.000
_cell.length_b   1.000
_cell.length_c   1.000
_cell.angle_alpha   90.00
_cell.angle_beta   90.00
_cell.angle_gamma   90.00
#
_symmetry.space_group_name_H-M   'P 1'
#
loop_
_entity.id
_entity.type
_entity.pdbx_description
1 polymer ?
#
loop_
_entity_poly.entity_id
_entity_poly.type
_entity_poly.pdbx_seq_one_letter_code
_entity_poly.pdbx_strand_id
1 'polypeptide(L)' 'MSENPLLPAWYDVAWSALVLVFLCLAVWSLVTLARSRVDGPTKLVWAVFIIVIPILGSLVWLDYRRKNLAQRKHSEESAQ' A
#
# COMPACT_ATOMS: atom_id res chain seq x y z
N MET A 1 16.87 -26.50 13.75
CA MET A 1 15.86 -25.91 12.85
C MET A 1 16.33 -24.50 12.56
N SER A 2 16.85 -24.26 11.36
CA SER A 2 17.37 -22.94 10.97
C SER A 2 16.20 -21.96 10.89
N GLU A 3 16.04 -21.12 11.91
CA GLU A 3 15.20 -19.93 11.83
C GLU A 3 15.73 -19.07 10.68
N ASN A 4 15.02 -19.12 9.57
CA ASN A 4 15.35 -18.37 8.37
C ASN A 4 15.21 -16.87 8.68
N PRO A 5 16.26 -16.03 8.56
CA PRO A 5 16.25 -14.63 8.96
C PRO A 5 15.51 -13.70 7.97
N LEU A 6 14.42 -14.17 7.35
CA LEU A 6 13.71 -13.48 6.26
C LEU A 6 12.42 -12.76 6.67
N LEU A 7 12.22 -12.53 7.98
CA LEU A 7 11.07 -11.92 8.68
C LEU A 7 10.26 -12.96 9.48
N PRO A 8 9.86 -12.64 10.72
CA PRO A 8 8.99 -13.51 11.50
C PRO A 8 7.64 -13.74 10.79
N ALA A 9 7.07 -14.94 10.88
CA ALA A 9 5.80 -15.28 10.24
C ALA A 9 4.62 -14.34 10.60
N TRP A 10 4.65 -13.73 11.80
CA TRP A 10 3.62 -12.77 12.20
C TRP A 10 3.63 -11.48 11.37
N TYR A 11 4.77 -11.13 10.77
CA TYR A 11 4.89 -9.97 9.90
C TYR A 11 4.05 -10.16 8.64
N ASP A 12 4.18 -11.30 7.97
CA ASP A 12 3.38 -11.63 6.78
C ASP A 12 1.88 -11.66 7.08
N VAL A 13 1.50 -12.20 8.25
CA VAL A 13 0.11 -12.20 8.72
C VAL A 13 -0.40 -10.79 8.97
N ALA A 14 0.37 -9.93 9.63
CA ALA A 14 0.00 -8.54 9.90
C ALA A 14 -0.19 -7.75 8.60
N TRP A 15 0.71 -7.90 7.62
CA TRP A 15 0.57 -7.25 6.32
C TRP A 15 -0.62 -7.77 5.52
N SER A 16 -0.85 -9.07 5.53
CA SER A 16 -1.99 -9.67 4.87
C SER A 16 -3.30 -9.19 5.48
N ALA A 17 -3.39 -9.13 6.81
CA ALA A 17 -4.54 -8.58 7.52
C ALA A 17 -4.75 -7.10 7.19
N LEU A 18 -3.68 -6.31 7.13
CA LEU A 18 -3.76 -4.89 6.76
C LEU A 18 -4.29 -4.70 5.34
N VAL A 19 -3.77 -5.47 4.36
CA VAL A 19 -4.25 -5.46 2.98
C VAL A 19 -5.74 -5.85 2.91
N LEU A 20 -6.15 -6.87 3.68
CA LEU A 20 -7.54 -7.30 3.72
C LEU A 20 -8.47 -6.21 4.28
N VAL A 21 -8.06 -5.52 5.35
CA VAL A 21 -8.81 -4.39 5.92
C VAL A 21 -8.99 -3.27 4.89
N PHE A 22 -7.91 -2.89 4.19
CA PHE A 22 -7.99 -1.88 3.13
C PHE A 22 -8.93 -2.30 2.00
N LEU A 23 -8.88 -3.58 1.60
CA LEU A 23 -9.78 -4.11 0.58
C LEU A 23 -11.24 -4.07 1.02
N CYS A 24 -11.54 -4.48 2.27
CA CYS A 24 -12.88 -4.41 2.83
C CYS A 24 -13.40 -2.97 2.87
N LEU A 25 -12.58 -1.99 3.28
CA LEU A 25 -12.94 -0.58 3.29
C LEU A 25 -13.19 -0.03 1.88
N ALA A 26 -12.36 -0.41 0.90
CA ALA A 26 -12.55 -0.02 -0.49
C ALA A 26 -13.88 -0.53 -1.05
N VAL A 27 -14.19 -1.82 -0.84
CA VAL A 27 -15.47 -2.42 -1.25
C VAL A 27 -16.64 -1.74 -0.55
N TRP A 28 -16.55 -1.55 0.77
CA TRP A 28 -17.57 -0.88 1.56
C TRP A 28 -17.85 0.55 1.05
N SER A 29 -16.79 1.29 0.76
CA SER A 29 -16.87 2.65 0.22
C SER A 29 -17.55 2.64 -1.16
N LEU A 30 -17.16 1.75 -2.06
CA LEU A 30 -17.79 1.62 -3.39
C LEU A 30 -19.26 1.22 -3.31
N VAL A 31 -19.63 0.30 -2.42
CA VAL A 31 -21.04 -0.08 -2.20
C VAL A 31 -21.84 1.10 -1.67
N THR A 32 -21.31 1.83 -0.69
CA THR A 32 -21.95 3.03 -0.13
C THR A 32 -22.11 4.11 -1.21
N LEU A 33 -21.09 4.33 -2.02
CA LEU A 33 -21.09 5.27 -3.13
C LEU A 33 -22.09 4.85 -4.21
N ALA A 34 -22.17 3.57 -4.57
CA ALA A 34 -23.14 3.06 -5.52
C ALA A 34 -24.58 3.31 -5.05
N ARG A 35 -24.86 3.09 -3.76
CA ARG A 35 -26.18 3.29 -3.13
C ARG A 35 -26.53 4.76 -2.87
N SER A 36 -25.55 5.66 -2.90
CA SER A 36 -25.78 7.09 -2.67
C SER A 36 -26.51 7.77 -3.84
N ARG A 37 -27.14 8.92 -3.58
CA ARG A 37 -27.86 9.72 -4.60
C ARG A 37 -26.99 10.79 -5.28
N VAL A 38 -25.66 10.73 -5.15
CA VAL A 38 -24.77 11.66 -5.87
C VAL A 38 -24.85 11.44 -7.38
N ASP A 39 -24.58 12.51 -8.11
CA ASP A 39 -24.51 12.55 -9.56
C ASP A 39 -23.44 11.59 -10.12
N GLY A 40 -23.67 11.10 -11.34
CA GLY A 40 -22.80 10.11 -12.00
C GLY A 40 -21.34 10.53 -12.09
N PRO A 41 -21.00 11.76 -12.50
CA PRO A 41 -19.62 12.25 -12.55
C PRO A 41 -18.94 12.23 -11.18
N THR A 42 -19.61 12.71 -10.13
CA THR A 42 -19.07 12.67 -8.76
C THR A 42 -18.81 11.25 -8.28
N LYS A 43 -19.71 10.29 -8.58
CA LYS A 43 -19.46 8.87 -8.30
C LYS A 43 -18.23 8.33 -9.02
N LEU A 44 -18.04 8.69 -10.30
CA LEU A 44 -16.88 8.26 -11.08
C LEU A 44 -15.57 8.77 -10.45
N VAL A 45 -15.52 10.05 -10.08
CA VAL A 45 -14.35 10.66 -9.42
C VAL A 45 -14.02 9.92 -8.12
N TRP A 46 -15.00 9.70 -7.25
CA TRP A 46 -14.77 8.99 -5.99
C TRP A 46 -14.34 7.53 -6.20
N ALA A 47 -14.92 6.83 -7.17
CA ALA A 47 -14.51 5.47 -7.51
C ALA A 47 -13.05 5.41 -7.98
N VAL A 48 -12.65 6.34 -8.85
CA VAL A 48 -11.25 6.46 -9.32
C VAL A 48 -10.32 6.74 -8.14
N PHE A 49 -10.67 7.66 -7.24
CA PHE A 49 -9.87 7.94 -6.05
C PHE A 49 -9.67 6.72 -5.16
N ILE A 50 -10.75 5.97 -4.87
CA ILE A 50 -10.70 4.76 -4.02
C ILE A 50 -9.75 3.71 -4.62
N ILE A 51 -9.69 3.60 -5.95
CA ILE A 51 -8.85 2.62 -6.66
C ILE A 51 -7.41 3.11 -6.82
N VAL A 52 -7.19 4.39 -7.13
CA VAL A 52 -5.87 4.94 -7.48
C VAL A 52 -5.01 5.23 -6.26
N ILE A 53 -5.61 5.72 -5.15
CA ILE A 53 -4.88 6.00 -3.91
C ILE A 53 -4.02 4.82 -3.42
N PRO A 54 -4.52 3.58 -3.30
CA PRO A 54 -3.70 2.46 -2.81
C PRO A 54 -2.53 2.12 -3.75
N ILE A 55 -2.70 2.35 -5.06
CA ILE A 55 -1.62 2.18 -6.04
C ILE A 55 -0.56 3.27 -5.84
N LEU A 56 -0.98 4.53 -5.72
CA LEU A 56 -0.06 5.65 -5.46
C LEU A 56 0.71 5.47 -4.15
N GLY A 57 0.03 5.05 -3.07
CA GLY A 57 0.69 4.74 -1.79
C GLY A 57 1.76 3.65 -1.93
N SER A 58 1.46 2.59 -2.70
CA SER A 58 2.42 1.52 -2.99
C SER A 58 3.61 2.02 -3.82
N LEU A 59 3.37 2.86 -4.82
CA LEU A 59 4.43 3.45 -5.66
C LEU A 59 5.34 4.38 -4.85
N VAL A 60 4.76 5.24 -4.00
CA VAL A 60 5.52 6.13 -3.10
C VAL A 60 6.41 5.32 -2.17
N TRP A 61 5.88 4.24 -1.58
CA TRP A 61 6.68 3.36 -0.72
C TRP A 61 7.83 2.69 -1.48
N LEU A 62 7.57 2.19 -2.69
CA LEU A 62 8.60 1.56 -3.52
C LEU A 62 9.70 2.55 -3.91
N ASP A 63 9.34 3.78 -4.27
CA ASP A 63 10.29 4.85 -4.59
C ASP A 63 11.13 5.24 -3.37
N TYR A 64 10.48 5.42 -2.21
CA TYR A 64 11.15 5.68 -0.94
C TYR A 64 12.15 4.57 -0.57
N ARG A 65 11.75 3.30 -0.73
CA ARG A 65 12.63 2.15 -0.49
C ARG A 65 13.84 2.14 -1.42
N ARG A 66 13.67 2.45 -2.71
CA ARG A 66 14.77 2.53 -3.69
C ARG A 66 15.77 3.61 -3.32
N LYS A 67 15.28 4.80 -2.95
CA LYS A 67 16.13 5.93 -2.52
C LYS A 67 16.93 5.57 -1.27
N ASN A 68 16.30 4.96 -0.27
CA ASN A 68 17.00 4.54 0.96
C ASN A 68 18.05 3.45 0.72
N LEU A 69 17.82 2.51 -0.21
CA LEU A 69 18.83 1.53 -0.60
C LEU A 69 20.04 2.20 -1.28
N ALA A 70 19.79 3.16 -2.17
CA ALA A 70 20.85 3.88 -2.87
C ALA A 70 21.71 4.72 -1.90
N GLN A 71 21.10 5.35 -0.90
CA GLN A 71 21.80 6.12 0.14
C GLN A 71 22.69 5.24 1.03
N ARG A 72 22.24 4.02 1.37
CA ARG A 72 23.06 3.07 2.14
C ARG A 72 24.31 2.66 1.37
N LYS A 73 24.17 2.33 0.09
CA LYS A 73 25.30 1.92 -0.76
C LYS A 73 26.38 3.01 -0.84
N HIS A 74 25.99 4.27 -0.98
CA HIS A 74 26.92 5.39 -1.04
C HIS A 74 27.61 5.66 0.32
N SER A 75 26.91 5.41 1.44
CA SER A 75 27.50 5.56 2.78
C SER A 75 28.56 4.51 3.08
N GLU A 76 28.33 3.27 2.63
CA GLU A 76 29.29 2.15 2.73
C GLU A 76 30.53 2.40 1.86
N GLU A 77 30.37 2.95 0.66
CA GLU A 77 31.47 3.26 -0.26
C GLU A 77 32.33 4.46 0.21
N SER A 78 31.74 5.42 0.94
CA SER A 78 32.49 6.54 1.55
C SER A 78 33.16 6.21 2.89
N ALA A 79 32.84 5.05 3.48
CA ALA A 79 33.41 4.59 4.76
C ALA A 79 34.54 3.55 4.58
N GLN A 80 34.79 3.11 3.34
CA GLN A 80 35.95 2.31 2.93
C GLN A 80 37.08 3.20 2.42
#